data_AF-A0A812GBZ1-F1
#
_entry.id   AF-A0A812GBZ1-F1
#
_cell.length_a   1.000
_cell.length_b   1.000
_cell.length_c   1.000
_cell.angle_alpha   90.00
_cell.angle_beta   90.00
_cell.angle_gamma   90.00
#
_symmetry.space_group_name_H-M   'P 1'
#
loop_
_entity.id
_entity.type
_entity.pdbx_description
1 polymer ?
#
loop_
_entity_poly.entity_id
_entity_poly.type
_entity_poly.pdbx_seq_one_letter_code
_entity_poly.pdbx_strand_id
1 'polypeptide(L)'
;MGFCYPGKGNSGDLPPRKECAPAWHKQILEQLPNIELTLLIGQYSQQYYLTNKPKTLTQTVQQWQDWEPDFIPLPHPSPRNTLWLKKNPWFESDVVPYLKKRVHSML
;
A
#
# COMPACT_ATOMS: atom_id res chain seq x y z
N MET A 1 -7.58 5.70 -2.32
CA MET A 1 -8.32 5.13 -3.47
C MET A 1 -9.71 5.74 -3.57
N GLY A 2 -10.47 5.76 -2.49
CA GLY A 2 -11.68 6.56 -2.34
C GLY A 2 -11.49 7.55 -1.20
N PHE A 3 -12.06 8.75 -1.31
CA PHE A 3 -12.04 9.78 -0.25
C PHE A 3 -13.36 9.85 0.53
N CYS A 4 -14.32 8.98 0.21
CA CYS A 4 -15.62 8.92 0.87
C CYS A 4 -15.86 7.51 1.41
N TYR A 5 -16.65 7.43 2.48
CA TYR A 5 -17.17 6.16 2.97
C TYR A 5 -18.02 5.48 1.88
N PRO A 6 -17.67 4.28 1.41
CA PRO A 6 -18.32 3.67 0.26
C PRO A 6 -19.64 2.96 0.62
N GLY A 7 -20.01 2.90 1.89
CA GLY A 7 -21.17 2.16 2.40
C GLY A 7 -20.79 0.81 3.01
N LYS A 8 -21.76 0.19 3.69
CA LYS A 8 -21.60 -1.09 4.39
C LYS A 8 -21.84 -2.26 3.44
N GLY A 9 -20.88 -3.18 3.35
CA GLY A 9 -21.01 -4.48 2.71
C GLY A 9 -21.22 -5.60 3.72
N ASN A 10 -21.18 -6.85 3.24
CA ASN A 10 -21.48 -8.03 4.06
C ASN A 10 -20.39 -8.35 5.11
N SER A 11 -19.12 -8.04 4.84
CA SER A 11 -17.96 -8.43 5.66
C SER A 11 -17.11 -7.26 6.17
N GLY A 12 -17.59 -6.04 5.93
CA GLY A 12 -16.92 -4.77 6.18
C GLY A 12 -17.46 -3.70 5.23
N ASP A 13 -16.66 -2.70 4.92
CA ASP A 13 -17.03 -1.65 3.98
C ASP A 13 -16.97 -2.14 2.52
N LEU A 14 -17.73 -1.49 1.65
CA LEU A 14 -17.66 -1.71 0.21
C LEU A 14 -16.27 -1.30 -0.35
N PRO A 15 -15.88 -1.80 -1.54
CA PRO A 15 -14.63 -1.38 -2.16
C PRO A 15 -14.63 0.13 -2.49
N PRO A 16 -13.44 0.76 -2.59
CA PRO A 16 -13.33 2.15 -3.02
C PRO A 16 -13.98 2.35 -4.40
N ARG A 17 -14.70 3.46 -4.59
CA ARG A 17 -15.30 3.79 -5.89
C ARG A 17 -14.19 4.09 -6.92
N LYS A 18 -14.34 3.55 -8.12
CA LYS A 18 -13.27 3.51 -9.15
C LYS A 18 -12.91 4.89 -9.68
N GLU A 19 -13.85 5.82 -9.69
CA GLU A 19 -13.68 7.17 -10.24
C GLU A 19 -12.87 8.10 -9.34
N CYS A 20 -12.75 7.80 -8.04
CA CYS A 20 -12.19 8.76 -7.09
C CYS A 20 -10.69 9.01 -7.30
N ALA A 21 -9.89 7.96 -7.46
CA ALA A 21 -8.45 8.14 -7.63
C ALA A 21 -8.07 8.81 -8.97
N PRO A 22 -8.63 8.39 -10.13
CA PRO A 22 -8.39 9.08 -11.40
C PRO A 22 -8.81 10.54 -11.39
N ALA A 23 -9.91 10.88 -10.71
CA ALA A 23 -10.39 12.25 -10.66
C ALA A 23 -9.50 13.17 -9.81
N TRP A 24 -9.00 12.69 -8.66
CA TRP A 24 -8.51 13.59 -7.62
C TRP A 24 -7.06 13.38 -7.18
N HIS A 25 -6.52 12.15 -7.26
CA HIS A 25 -5.20 11.87 -6.68
C HIS A 25 -4.10 12.73 -7.33
N LYS A 26 -4.08 12.84 -8.67
CA LYS A 26 -3.07 13.62 -9.39
C LYS A 26 -3.07 15.09 -8.95
N GLN A 27 -4.23 15.72 -8.90
CA GLN A 27 -4.38 17.13 -8.53
C GLN A 27 -3.87 17.39 -7.11
N ILE A 28 -4.12 16.48 -6.16
CA ILE A 28 -3.65 16.61 -4.78
C ILE A 28 -2.13 16.43 -4.70
N LEU A 29 -1.60 15.39 -5.36
CA LEU A 29 -0.17 15.07 -5.32
C LEU A 29 0.69 16.18 -5.95
N GLU A 30 0.18 16.86 -6.99
CA GLU A 30 0.84 18.04 -7.58
C GLU A 30 1.01 19.20 -6.59
N GLN A 31 0.20 19.26 -5.52
CA GLN A 31 0.32 20.26 -4.46
C GLN A 31 1.20 19.81 -3.29
N LEU A 32 1.75 18.59 -3.33
CA LEU A 32 2.57 17.99 -2.29
C LEU A 32 3.99 17.67 -2.84
N PRO A 33 4.80 18.69 -3.15
CA PRO A 33 6.05 18.51 -3.91
C PRO A 33 7.15 17.75 -3.15
N ASN A 34 7.04 17.64 -1.83
CA ASN A 34 8.07 17.07 -0.96
C ASN A 34 7.72 15.63 -0.51
N ILE A 35 6.89 14.90 -1.27
CA ILE A 35 6.65 13.49 -0.99
C ILE A 35 7.88 12.68 -1.39
N GLU A 36 8.56 12.10 -0.41
CA GLU A 36 9.74 11.26 -0.62
C GLU A 36 9.45 9.75 -0.59
N LEU A 37 8.29 9.35 -0.07
CA LEU A 37 7.90 7.95 0.10
C LEU A 37 6.38 7.81 0.12
N THR A 38 5.86 6.87 -0.67
CA THR A 38 4.43 6.51 -0.67
C THR A 38 4.23 5.06 -0.22
N LEU A 39 3.51 4.86 0.88
CA LEU A 39 3.18 3.52 1.38
C LEU A 39 1.89 3.00 0.73
N LEU A 40 1.99 1.91 -0.03
CA LEU A 40 0.87 1.29 -0.75
C LEU A 40 0.25 0.15 0.03
N ILE A 41 -0.66 0.51 0.94
CA ILE A 41 -1.31 -0.43 1.86
C ILE A 41 -2.51 -1.11 1.17
N GLY A 42 -2.44 -2.43 1.01
CA GLY A 42 -3.51 -3.28 0.48
C GLY A 42 -3.64 -3.29 -1.04
N GLN A 43 -4.43 -4.24 -1.55
CA GLN A 43 -4.49 -4.54 -2.98
C GLN A 43 -4.97 -3.39 -3.87
N TYR A 44 -5.90 -2.55 -3.39
CA TYR A 44 -6.50 -1.50 -4.21
C TYR A 44 -5.49 -0.37 -4.52
N SER A 45 -4.64 -0.01 -3.56
CA SER A 45 -3.59 0.98 -3.76
C SER A 45 -2.48 0.43 -4.66
N GLN A 46 -2.04 -0.80 -4.40
CA GLN A 46 -1.03 -1.49 -5.20
C GLN A 46 -1.46 -1.65 -6.66
N GLN A 47 -2.71 -2.06 -6.91
CA GLN A 47 -3.24 -2.22 -8.27
C GLN A 47 -3.31 -0.91 -9.05
N TYR A 48 -3.46 0.22 -8.36
CA TYR A 48 -3.57 1.52 -9.01
C TYR A 48 -2.21 2.14 -9.31
N TYR A 49 -1.28 2.08 -8.36
CA TYR A 49 0.00 2.77 -8.46
C TYR A 49 1.12 1.94 -9.08
N LEU A 50 1.08 0.61 -8.94
CA LEU A 50 2.16 -0.25 -9.44
C LEU A 50 1.88 -0.74 -10.85
N THR A 51 2.87 -0.58 -11.73
CA THR A 51 2.86 -1.17 -13.07
C THR A 51 3.53 -2.54 -13.04
N ASN A 52 3.04 -3.49 -13.83
CA ASN A 52 3.60 -4.85 -13.95
C ASN A 52 3.71 -5.66 -12.63
N LYS A 53 2.93 -5.30 -11.60
CA LYS A 53 2.99 -6.02 -10.32
C LYS A 53 2.55 -7.48 -10.45
N PRO A 54 3.01 -8.36 -9.55
CA PRO A 54 2.53 -9.72 -9.46
C PRO A 54 1.01 -9.84 -9.27
N LYS A 55 0.49 -11.04 -9.53
CA LYS A 55 -0.93 -11.35 -9.38
C LYS A 55 -1.41 -11.26 -7.93
N THR A 56 -0.56 -11.65 -6.97
CA THR A 56 -0.96 -11.77 -5.55
C THR A 56 -0.38 -10.66 -4.68
N LEU A 57 -1.10 -10.32 -3.60
CA LEU A 57 -0.62 -9.40 -2.55
C LEU A 57 0.72 -9.87 -1.99
N THR A 58 0.84 -11.14 -1.63
CA THR A 58 2.07 -11.69 -1.03
C THR A 58 3.27 -11.51 -1.94
N GLN A 59 3.15 -11.89 -3.23
CA GLN A 59 4.26 -11.73 -4.17
C GLN A 59 4.62 -10.27 -4.40
N THR A 60 3.62 -9.38 -4.46
CA THR A 60 3.85 -7.94 -4.59
C THR A 60 4.61 -7.40 -3.38
N VAL A 61 4.21 -7.77 -2.16
CA VAL A 61 4.94 -7.35 -0.94
C VAL A 61 6.31 -8.01 -0.85
N GLN A 62 6.49 -9.21 -1.36
CA GLN A 62 7.79 -9.91 -1.34
C GLN A 62 8.81 -9.27 -2.29
N GLN A 63 8.35 -8.67 -3.38
CA GLN A 63 9.16 -7.96 -4.39
C GLN A 63 9.18 -6.44 -4.15
N TRP A 64 8.97 -6.01 -2.91
CA TRP A 64 8.83 -4.59 -2.55
C TRP A 64 9.98 -3.70 -3.05
N GLN A 65 11.17 -4.27 -3.22
CA GLN A 65 12.35 -3.57 -3.73
C GLN A 65 12.22 -3.07 -5.17
N ASP A 66 11.34 -3.67 -5.98
CA ASP A 66 11.16 -3.29 -7.39
C ASP A 66 10.56 -1.88 -7.56
N TRP A 67 10.00 -1.30 -6.50
CA TRP A 67 9.37 0.02 -6.53
C TRP A 67 10.01 1.03 -5.56
N GLU A 68 11.09 0.65 -4.90
CA GLU A 68 11.92 1.60 -4.17
C GLU A 68 12.59 2.62 -5.12
N PRO A 69 12.89 3.85 -4.65
CA PRO A 69 12.63 4.38 -3.30
C PRO A 69 11.22 4.98 -3.13
N ASP A 70 10.45 5.07 -4.22
CA ASP A 70 9.23 5.87 -4.29
C ASP A 70 8.02 5.19 -3.63
N PHE A 71 7.89 3.87 -3.79
CA PHE A 71 6.78 3.09 -3.27
C PHE A 71 7.23 1.90 -2.44
N ILE A 72 6.48 1.62 -1.37
CA ILE A 72 6.62 0.38 -0.60
C ILE A 72 5.24 -0.28 -0.48
N PRO A 73 4.99 -1.43 -1.15
CA PRO A 73 3.76 -2.17 -1.00
C PRO A 73 3.70 -2.90 0.34
N LEU A 74 2.58 -2.75 1.05
CA LEU A 74 2.35 -3.35 2.36
C LEU A 74 1.02 -4.09 2.43
N PRO A 75 0.91 -5.17 3.23
CA PRO A 75 -0.38 -5.75 3.58
C PRO A 75 -1.17 -4.77 4.46
N HIS A 76 -2.49 -4.95 4.56
CA HIS A 76 -3.28 -4.14 5.49
C HIS A 76 -2.91 -4.47 6.96
N PRO A 77 -2.76 -3.49 7.87
CA PRO A 77 -2.53 -3.74 9.29
C PRO A 77 -3.85 -4.14 9.98
N SER A 78 -4.45 -5.26 9.59
CA SER A 78 -5.67 -5.80 10.18
C SER A 78 -5.36 -7.02 11.05
N PRO A 79 -6.07 -7.23 12.17
CA PRO A 79 -5.98 -8.50 12.92
C PRO A 79 -6.25 -9.73 12.06
N ARG A 80 -7.03 -9.58 10.98
CA ARG A 80 -7.28 -10.64 9.98
C ARG A 80 -6.00 -11.11 9.26
N ASN A 81 -4.95 -10.28 9.23
CA ASN A 81 -3.66 -10.60 8.61
C ASN A 81 -2.67 -11.29 9.56
N THR A 82 -3.04 -11.59 10.81
CA THR A 82 -2.16 -12.31 11.76
C THR A 82 -1.66 -13.65 11.21
N LEU A 83 -2.53 -14.43 10.55
CA LEU A 83 -2.13 -15.70 9.94
C LEU A 83 -1.18 -15.48 8.75
N TRP A 84 -1.38 -14.41 7.99
CA TRP A 84 -0.49 -14.06 6.89
C TRP A 84 0.91 -13.72 7.40
N LEU A 85 1.02 -12.91 8.46
CA LEU A 85 2.31 -12.56 9.08
C LEU A 85 3.05 -13.81 9.58
N LYS A 86 2.35 -14.71 10.27
CA LYS A 86 2.94 -15.99 10.72
C LYS A 86 3.47 -16.85 9.57
N LYS A 87 2.84 -16.81 8.39
CA LYS A 87 3.26 -17.57 7.20
C LYS A 87 4.36 -16.86 6.39
N ASN A 88 4.57 -15.56 6.63
CA ASN A 88 5.49 -14.72 5.86
C ASN A 88 6.43 -13.97 6.83
N PRO A 89 7.26 -14.70 7.62
CA PRO A 89 8.11 -14.08 8.65
C PRO A 89 9.13 -13.08 8.07
N TRP A 90 9.50 -13.25 6.80
CA TRP A 90 10.34 -12.32 6.04
C TRP A 90 9.79 -10.89 6.03
N PHE A 91 8.48 -10.69 6.17
CA PHE A 91 7.90 -9.36 6.24
C PHE A 91 8.44 -8.59 7.46
N GLU A 92 8.49 -9.24 8.63
CA GLU A 92 8.96 -8.61 9.86
C GLU A 92 10.48 -8.53 9.94
N SER A 93 11.21 -9.48 9.34
CA SER A 93 12.68 -9.47 9.36
C SER A 93 13.31 -8.57 8.31
N ASP A 94 12.64 -8.35 7.17
CA ASP A 94 13.27 -7.70 6.01
C ASP A 94 12.59 -6.36 5.69
N VAL A 95 11.26 -6.39 5.48
CA VAL A 95 10.50 -5.21 5.04
C VAL A 95 10.39 -4.17 6.16
N VAL A 96 10.02 -4.59 7.37
CA VAL A 96 9.81 -3.68 8.50
C VAL A 96 11.09 -2.94 8.91
N PRO A 97 12.27 -3.59 9.04
CA PRO A 97 13.51 -2.89 9.37
C PRO A 97 13.95 -1.91 8.29
N TYR A 98 13.81 -2.28 7.01
CA TYR A 98 14.07 -1.35 5.92
C TYR A 98 13.15 -0.12 6.03
N LEU A 99 11.84 -0.33 6.17
CA LEU A 99 10.86 0.75 6.25
C LEU A 99 11.17 1.70 7.41
N LYS A 100 11.54 1.16 8.58
CA LYS A 100 11.99 1.98 9.73
C LYS A 100 13.20 2.82 9.38
N LYS A 101 14.22 2.23 8.74
CA LYS A 101 15.44 2.96 8.32
C LYS A 101 15.12 4.06 7.31
N ARG A 102 14.30 3.75 6.30
CA ARG A 102 13.89 4.70 5.25
C ARG A 102 13.10 5.86 5.84
N VAL A 103 12.14 5.58 6.72
CA VAL A 103 11.37 6.63 7.42
C VAL A 103 12.28 7.49 8.30
N HIS A 104 13.19 6.87 9.05
CA HIS A 104 14.10 7.59 9.92
C HIS A 104 15.09 8.49 9.17
N SER A 105 15.47 8.14 7.92
CA SER A 105 16.37 8.98 7.12
C SER A 105 15.73 10.28 6.61
N MET A 106 14.42 10.47 6.80
CA MET A 106 13.66 11.65 6.37
C MET A 106 13.22 12.55 7.55
N LEU A 107 13.59 12.18 8.78
CA LEU A 107 13.30 12.94 10.00
C LEU A 107 14.50 13.81 10.39
#